data_AF-A0A645D763-F1
#
_entry.id   AF-A0A645D763-F1
#
_cell.length_a   1.000
_cell.length_b   1.000
_cell.length_c   1.000
_cell.angle_alpha   90.00
_cell.angle_beta   90.00
_cell.angle_gamma   90.00
#
_symmetry.space_group_name_H-M   'P 1'
#
loop_
_entity.id
_entity.type
_entity.pdbx_description
1 polymer ?
#
loop_
_entity_poly.entity_id
_entity_poly.type
_entity_poly.pdbx_seq_one_letter_code
_entity_poly.pdbx_strand_id
1 'polypeptide(L)' 'MVEEAARGHYSCVIAQTGCIGMCTLEPIVEVFDKDGQKTTYVQINPEKALEIMKEHIGNGKIVEKYTVGSVKQ' A
#
# COMPACT_ATOMS: atom_id res chain seq x y z
N MET A 1 -3.58 -5.43 7.61
CA MET A 1 -3.61 -3.96 7.45
C MET A 1 -4.50 -3.30 8.48
N VAL A 2 -5.82 -3.58 8.49
CA VAL A 2 -6.78 -2.88 9.37
C VAL A 2 -6.39 -2.94 10.85
N GLU A 3 -6.08 -4.13 11.36
CA GLU A 3 -5.62 -4.35 12.74
C GLU A 3 -4.39 -3.52 13.11
N GLU A 4 -3.42 -3.42 12.20
CA GLU A 4 -2.15 -2.76 12.44
C GLU A 4 -2.24 -1.24 12.30
N ALA A 5 -3.11 -0.75 11.40
CA ALA A 5 -3.47 0.66 11.35
C ALA A 5 -4.12 1.12 12.66
N ALA A 6 -5.03 0.30 13.20
CA ALA A 6 -5.68 0.56 14.47
C ALA A 6 -4.69 0.53 15.66
N ARG A 7 -3.78 -0.45 15.69
CA ARG A 7 -2.75 -0.56 16.73
C ARG A 7 -1.66 0.51 16.64
N GLY A 8 -1.34 0.98 15.44
CA GLY A 8 -0.25 1.92 15.18
C GLY A 8 -0.60 3.40 15.33
N HIS A 9 -1.85 3.75 15.66
CA HIS A 9 -2.34 5.13 15.71
C HIS A 9 -2.09 5.93 14.40
N TYR A 10 -2.03 5.24 13.27
CA TYR A 10 -1.87 5.91 11.98
C TYR A 10 -3.20 6.54 11.58
N SER A 11 -3.22 7.86 11.35
CA SER A 11 -4.38 8.54 10.75
C SER A 11 -4.45 8.22 9.25
N CYS A 12 -4.86 7.00 8.92
CA CYS A 12 -5.06 6.55 7.55
C CYS A 12 -6.49 6.01 7.37
N VAL A 13 -7.05 6.23 6.19
CA VAL A 13 -8.37 5.71 5.80
C VAL A 13 -8.15 4.48 4.94
N ILE A 14 -8.66 3.33 5.38
CA ILE A 14 -8.65 2.10 4.58
C ILE A 14 -10.01 1.97 3.92
N ALA A 15 -10.03 2.11 2.60
CA ALA A 15 -11.23 1.90 1.78
C ALA A 15 -11.03 0.67 0.91
N GLN A 16 -12.08 -0.14 0.78
CA GLN A 16 -12.09 -1.24 -0.18
C GLN A 16 -12.37 -0.68 -1.57
N THR A 17 -11.39 -0.76 -2.45
CA THR A 17 -11.55 -0.43 -3.87
C THR A 17 -12.00 -1.68 -4.64
N GLY A 18 -12.89 -1.47 -5.62
CA GLY A 18 -13.39 -2.53 -6.50
C GLY A 18 -12.38 -2.94 -7.59
N CYS A 19 -12.85 -3.76 -8.54
CA CYS A 19 -12.04 -4.18 -9.69
C CYS A 19 -11.50 -2.97 -10.46
N ILE A 20 -10.18 -2.87 -10.54
CA ILE A 20 -9.43 -1.86 -11.32
C ILE A 20 -8.92 -2.43 -12.66
N GLY A 21 -9.45 -3.58 -13.10
CA GLY A 21 -9.08 -4.20 -14.38
C GLY A 21 -7.71 -4.89 -14.38
N MET A 22 -7.06 -5.05 -13.22
CA MET A 22 -5.77 -5.73 -13.04
C MET A 22 -5.89 -7.02 -12.22
N CYS A 23 -6.78 -7.93 -12.62
CA CYS A 23 -7.03 -9.20 -11.91
C CYS A 23 -5.78 -10.08 -11.76
N THR A 24 -4.76 -9.91 -12.61
CA THR A 24 -3.53 -10.71 -12.57
C THR A 24 -2.53 -10.25 -11.49
N LEU A 25 -2.72 -9.05 -10.94
CA LEU A 25 -1.79 -8.43 -9.98
C LEU A 25 -2.40 -8.25 -8.58
N GLU A 26 -3.55 -8.88 -8.33
CA GLU A 26 -4.13 -8.99 -6.99
C GLU A 26 -3.18 -9.77 -6.06
N PRO A 27 -3.04 -9.37 -4.78
CA PRO A 27 -3.70 -8.23 -4.11
C PRO A 27 -3.04 -6.86 -4.43
N ILE A 28 -3.86 -5.84 -4.68
CA ILE A 28 -3.41 -4.47 -4.97
C ILE A 28 -3.77 -3.54 -3.80
N VAL A 29 -2.83 -2.67 -3.42
CA VAL A 29 -3.02 -1.67 -2.37
C VAL A 29 -2.59 -0.31 -2.86
N GLU A 30 -3.47 0.68 -2.77
CA GLU A 30 -3.14 2.08 -3.07
C GLU A 30 -2.93 2.83 -1.76
N VAL A 31 -1.77 3.48 -1.62
CA VAL A 31 -1.42 4.31 -0.47
C VAL A 31 -1.31 5.76 -0.95
N PHE A 32 -1.99 6.65 -0.24
CA PHE A 32 -1.93 8.10 -0.46
C PHE A 32 -1.16 8.74 0.69
N ASP A 33 -0.07 9.42 0.38
CA ASP A 33 0.69 10.18 1.37
C ASP A 33 0.04 11.55 1.63
N LYS A 34 0.52 12.25 2.66
CA LYS A 34 0.09 13.58 3.07
C LYS A 34 0.30 14.63 1.97
N ASP A 35 1.28 14.40 1.11
CA ASP A 35 1.58 15.24 -0.06
C ASP A 35 0.62 15.00 -1.24
N GLY A 36 -0.31 14.05 -1.13
CA GLY A 36 -1.23 13.67 -2.21
C GLY A 36 -0.61 12.73 -3.24
N GLN A 37 0.62 12.27 -3.01
CA GLN A 37 1.27 11.27 -3.85
C GLN A 37 0.58 9.92 -3.69
N LYS A 38 0.12 9.36 -4.82
CA LYS A 38 -0.50 8.04 -4.89
C LYS A 38 0.54 7.00 -5.28
N THR A 39 0.71 6.00 -4.43
CA THR A 39 1.56 4.86 -4.71
C THR A 39 0.73 3.59 -4.78
N THR A 40 0.80 2.90 -5.92
CA THR A 40 0.10 1.63 -6.15
C THR A 40 1.06 0.47 -5.94
N TYR A 41 0.71 -0.39 -5.01
CA TYR A 41 1.42 -1.61 -4.65
C TYR A 41 0.69 -2.84 -5.16
N VAL A 42 1.41 -3.81 -5.71
CA VAL A 42 0.83 -5.03 -6.31
C VAL A 42 1.45 -6.28 -5.73
N GLN A 43 0.77 -7.44 -5.87
CA GLN A 43 1.21 -8.72 -5.30
C GLN A 43 1.54 -8.60 -3.80
N ILE A 44 0.64 -7.98 -3.06
CA ILE A 44 0.85 -7.68 -1.65
C ILE A 44 0.57 -8.89 -0.77
N ASN A 45 1.53 -9.19 0.10
CA ASN A 45 1.43 -10.22 1.13
C ASN A 45 1.27 -9.57 2.52
N PRO A 46 0.74 -10.27 3.53
CA PRO A 46 0.62 -9.73 4.89
C PRO A 46 1.93 -9.16 5.44
N GLU A 47 3.06 -9.80 5.15
CA GLU A 47 4.40 -9.31 5.54
C GLU A 47 4.79 -8.02 4.82
N LYS A 48 4.55 -7.94 3.50
CA LYS A 48 4.82 -6.72 2.71
C LYS A 48 3.93 -5.57 3.16
N ALA A 49 2.66 -5.85 3.47
CA ALA A 49 1.71 -4.85 3.94
C ALA A 49 2.14 -4.21 5.27
N LEU A 50 2.66 -5.02 6.20
CA LEU A 50 3.25 -4.53 7.46
C LEU A 50 4.43 -3.59 7.21
N GLU A 51 5.31 -3.97 6.28
CA GLU A 51 6.46 -3.15 5.93
C GLU A 51 6.06 -1.83 5.26
N ILE A 52 5.12 -1.87 4.31
CA ILE A 52 4.57 -0.68 3.66
C ILE A 52 3.92 0.25 4.69
N MET A 53 3.16 -0.29 5.65
CA MET A 53 2.59 0.53 6.72
C MET A 53 3.68 1.20 7.56
N LYS A 54 4.74 0.50 7.96
CA LYS A 54 5.80 1.08 8.79
C LYS A 54 6.67 2.08 8.03
N GLU A 55 7.16 1.71 6.86
CA GLU A 55 8.06 2.54 6.05
C GLU A 55 7.30 3.70 5.40
N HIS A 56 6.20 3.41 4.71
CA HIS A 56 5.46 4.45 3.98
C HIS A 56 4.59 5.26 4.93
N ILE A 57 3.66 4.64 5.67
CA ILE A 57 2.71 5.40 6.50
C ILE A 57 3.41 5.97 7.75
N GLY A 58 4.30 5.19 8.37
CA GLY A 58 5.03 5.60 9.57
C GLY A 58 6.20 6.54 9.29
N ASN A 59 7.03 6.24 8.28
CA ASN A 59 8.26 6.98 8.00
C ASN A 59 8.17 7.92 6.78
N GLY A 60 7.06 7.90 6.03
CA GLY A 60 6.89 8.68 4.79
C GLY A 60 7.75 8.18 3.62
N LYS A 61 8.30 6.97 3.70
CA LYS A 61 9.24 6.44 2.71
C LYS A 61 8.56 5.41 1.81
N ILE A 62 8.50 5.73 0.52
CA ILE A 62 7.89 4.86 -0.49
C ILE A 62 8.76 3.61 -0.70
N VAL A 63 8.13 2.46 -0.53
CA VAL A 63 8.77 1.15 -0.76
C VAL A 63 8.71 0.77 -2.26
N GLU A 64 9.51 1.42 -3.09
CA GLU A 64 9.45 1.27 -4.56
C GLU A 64 9.48 -0.20 -5.04
N LYS A 65 10.23 -1.07 -4.35
CA LYS A 65 10.34 -2.52 -4.62
C LYS A 65 9.02 -3.28 -4.74
N TYR A 66 7.92 -2.77 -4.17
CA TYR A 66 6.60 -3.41 -4.21
C TYR A 66 5.59 -2.64 -5.09
N THR A 67 6.03 -1.57 -5.73
CA THR A 67 5.16 -0.72 -6.54
C THR A 67 4.94 -1.33 -7.92
N VAL A 68 3.78 -1.05 -8.51
CA VAL A 68 3.45 -1.47 -9.88
C VAL A 68 4.46 -0.94 -10.91
N GLY A 69 5.10 0.20 -10.64
CA GLY A 69 6.13 0.79 -11.50
C GLY A 69 7.43 -0.02 -11.56
N SER A 70 7.75 -0.76 -10.49
CA SER A 70 8.86 -1.71 -10.47
C SER A 70 8.53 -3.03 -11.16
N VAL A 71 7.24 -3.34 -11.33
CA VAL A 71 6.76 -4.44 -12.20
C VAL A 71 6.70 -3.93 -13.65
N LYS A 72 7.83 -3.41 -14.16
CA LYS A 72 7.99 -3.09 -15.57
C LYS A 72 8.69 -4.25 -16.28
N GLN A 73 7.85 -5.00 -17.01
CA GLN A 73 8.07 -5.76 -18.25
C GLN A 73 9.26 -6.72 -18.35
#